data_AF-A0A3B9RSD5-F1
#
_entry.id   AF-A0A3B9RSD5-F1
#
_cell.length_a   1.000
_cell.length_b   1.000
_cell.length_c   1.000
_cell.angle_alpha   90.00
_cell.angle_beta   90.00
_cell.angle_gamma   90.00
#
_symmetry.space_group_name_H-M   'P 1'
#
loop_
_entity.id
_entity.type
_entity.pdbx_description
1 polymer ?
#
loop_
_entity_poly.entity_id
_entity_poly.type
_entity_poly.pdbx_seq_one_letter_code
_entity_poly.pdbx_strand_id
1 'polypeptide(L)'
;MSFDFEARHMIEALRSGIPSRAVGQCFSEARPHLLEDIVTRLDSVASDETSEGMIISGKYGEGKTHLLNTVFNVAHKNNMVVSMLSLSKETPLDKLYLVYQKLVSNTYLPNRLQPGFAQELSRLT
;
A
#
# COMPACT_ATOMS: atom_id res chain seq x y z
N MET A 1 22.21 -11.86 17.60
CA MET A 1 22.62 -12.49 16.32
C MET A 1 21.62 -12.33 15.16
N SER A 2 20.39 -11.82 15.37
CA SER A 2 19.37 -11.68 14.31
C SER A 2 19.65 -10.56 13.28
N PHE A 3 20.23 -9.43 13.73
CA PHE A 3 20.45 -8.24 12.88
C PHE A 3 21.42 -8.47 11.71
N ASP A 4 22.38 -9.38 11.85
CA ASP A 4 23.42 -9.63 10.83
C ASP A 4 22.85 -10.38 9.61
N PHE A 5 21.79 -11.18 9.81
CA PHE A 5 21.12 -11.89 8.73
C PHE A 5 20.21 -10.96 7.90
N GLU A 6 19.41 -10.12 8.55
CA GLU A 6 18.56 -9.14 7.86
C GLU A 6 19.40 -8.13 7.07
N ALA A 7 20.48 -7.61 7.65
CA ALA A 7 21.36 -6.67 6.97
C ALA A 7 22.01 -7.28 5.71
N ARG A 8 22.54 -8.51 5.81
CA ARG A 8 23.09 -9.22 4.63
C ARG A 8 22.02 -9.51 3.59
N HIS A 9 20.84 -9.96 4.02
CA HIS A 9 19.74 -10.25 3.11
C HIS A 9 19.31 -9.00 2.33
N MET A 10 19.27 -7.83 2.97
CA MET A 10 19.00 -6.56 2.30
C MET A 10 20.07 -6.19 1.28
N ILE A 11 21.35 -6.32 1.63
CA ILE A 11 22.47 -6.02 0.71
C ILE A 11 22.39 -6.90 -0.54
N GLU A 12 22.12 -8.20 -0.40
CA GLU A 12 22.02 -9.13 -1.54
C GLU A 12 20.75 -8.90 -2.38
N ALA A 13 19.63 -8.54 -1.75
CA ALA A 13 18.40 -8.19 -2.46
C ALA A 13 18.59 -6.92 -3.30
N LEU A 14 19.29 -5.90 -2.77
CA LEU A 14 19.65 -4.68 -3.49
C LEU A 14 20.62 -4.96 -4.64
N ARG A 15 21.67 -5.74 -4.40
CA ARG A 15 22.66 -6.13 -5.43
C ARG A 15 21.98 -6.84 -6.60
N SER A 16 20.97 -7.65 -6.30
CA SER A 16 20.24 -8.45 -7.29
C SER A 16 19.08 -7.69 -7.95
N GLY A 17 18.83 -6.44 -7.56
CA GLY A 17 17.72 -5.64 -8.07
C GLY A 17 16.33 -6.19 -7.70
N ILE A 18 16.24 -7.00 -6.63
CA ILE A 18 14.99 -7.63 -6.20
C ILE A 18 14.23 -6.67 -5.29
N PRO A 19 13.03 -6.18 -5.68
CA PRO A 19 12.20 -5.36 -4.82
C PRO A 19 11.57 -6.24 -3.72
N SER A 20 12.32 -6.48 -2.65
CA SER A 20 11.86 -7.19 -1.46
C SER A 20 11.03 -6.27 -0.55
N ARG A 21 9.97 -6.79 0.07
CA ARG A 21 9.17 -6.06 1.07
C ARG A 21 10.02 -5.58 2.27
N ALA A 22 11.07 -6.32 2.64
CA ALA A 22 12.00 -5.96 3.71
C ALA A 22 12.92 -4.80 3.30
N VAL A 23 13.44 -4.82 2.06
CA VAL A 23 14.16 -3.68 1.48
C VAL A 23 13.24 -2.45 1.42
N GLY A 24 11.96 -2.65 1.11
CA GLY A 24 10.97 -1.58 1.13
C GLY A 24 10.80 -0.89 2.50
N GLN A 25 10.97 -1.63 3.60
CA GLN A 25 10.81 -1.09 4.96
C GLN A 25 12.05 -0.31 5.45
N CYS A 26 13.26 -0.68 5.02
CA CYS A 26 14.47 0.06 5.41
C CYS A 26 14.70 1.33 4.56
N PHE A 27 14.10 1.44 3.38
CA PHE A 27 14.22 2.63 2.52
C PHE A 27 13.05 3.63 2.65
N SER A 28 12.12 3.40 3.58
CA SER A 28 11.00 4.30 3.84
C SER A 28 11.41 5.68 4.38
N GLU A 29 12.70 5.90 4.66
CA GLU A 29 13.23 7.13 5.30
C GLU A 29 13.43 8.34 4.38
N ALA A 30 13.07 8.30 3.09
CA ALA A 30 13.32 9.45 2.22
C ALA A 30 12.41 10.66 2.49
N ARG A 31 11.25 10.48 3.15
CA ARG A 31 10.24 11.55 3.37
C ARG A 31 9.45 11.38 4.68
N PRO A 32 10.11 11.45 5.85
CA PRO A 32 9.47 11.17 7.15
C PRO A 32 8.26 12.07 7.42
N HIS A 33 8.40 13.39 7.21
CA HIS A 33 7.30 14.34 7.43
C HIS A 33 6.07 14.07 6.56
N LEU A 34 6.27 13.71 5.29
CA LEU A 34 5.15 13.37 4.40
C LEU A 34 4.42 12.10 4.88
N LEU A 35 5.17 11.11 5.38
CA LEU A 35 4.58 9.90 5.91
C LEU A 35 3.83 10.17 7.23
N GLU A 36 4.41 10.98 8.13
CA GLU A 36 3.76 11.43 9.37
C GLU A 36 2.44 12.15 9.09
N ASP A 37 2.43 13.06 8.10
CA ASP A 37 1.21 13.75 7.66
C ASP A 37 0.15 12.77 7.14
N ILE A 38 0.56 11.78 6.33
CA ILE A 38 -0.36 10.75 5.81
C ILE A 38 -0.92 9.89 6.94
N VAL A 39 -0.08 9.47 7.89
CA VAL A 39 -0.51 8.65 9.03
C VAL A 39 -1.50 9.41 9.90
N THR A 40 -1.21 10.69 10.20
CA THR A 40 -2.11 11.54 10.98
C THR A 40 -3.50 11.65 10.33
N ARG A 41 -3.54 11.77 9.00
CA ARG A 41 -4.78 11.78 8.22
C ARG A 41 -5.51 10.44 8.27
N LEU A 42 -4.80 9.32 8.13
CA LEU A 42 -5.39 7.99 8.26
C LEU A 42 -6.03 7.79 9.64
N ASP A 43 -5.36 8.25 10.70
CA ASP A 43 -5.87 8.15 12.07
C ASP A 43 -7.12 9.02 12.27
N SER A 44 -7.16 10.25 11.74
CA SER A 44 -8.35 11.11 11.78
C SER A 44 -9.53 10.53 11.00
N VAL A 45 -9.29 9.97 9.81
CA VAL A 45 -10.33 9.27 9.03
C VAL A 45 -10.90 8.08 9.81
N ALA A 46 -10.05 7.36 10.56
CA ALA A 46 -10.46 6.24 11.39
C ALA A 46 -11.25 6.67 12.64
N SER A 47 -10.96 7.83 13.22
CA SER A 47 -11.65 8.33 14.43
C SER A 47 -12.92 9.12 14.15
N ASP A 48 -12.91 9.95 13.10
CA ASP A 48 -13.92 10.99 12.90
C ASP A 48 -15.01 10.59 11.89
N GLU A 49 -14.93 9.38 11.32
CA GLU A 49 -15.78 8.86 10.23
C GLU A 49 -15.88 9.80 9.01
N THR A 50 -14.90 10.70 8.83
CA THR A 50 -14.84 11.62 7.71
C THR A 50 -14.01 11.06 6.56
N SER A 51 -14.34 11.43 5.33
CA SER A 51 -13.54 11.06 4.15
C SER A 51 -12.53 12.14 3.84
N GLU A 52 -11.28 11.75 3.60
CA GLU A 52 -10.21 12.64 3.17
C GLU A 52 -9.58 12.20 1.85
N GLY A 53 -8.96 13.13 1.13
CA GLY A 53 -8.24 12.86 -0.11
C GLY A 53 -6.92 13.62 -0.17
N MET A 54 -5.91 12.99 -0.79
CA MET A 54 -4.58 13.57 -0.97
C MET A 54 -4.04 13.27 -2.37
N ILE A 55 -3.38 14.26 -2.97
CA ILE A 55 -2.70 14.12 -4.26
C ILE A 55 -1.20 14.24 -4.03
N ILE A 56 -0.46 13.23 -4.49
CA ILE A 56 1.01 13.20 -4.40
C ILE A 56 1.57 13.29 -5.82
N SER A 57 2.27 14.38 -6.12
CA SER A 57 2.97 14.60 -7.37
C SER A 57 4.49 14.48 -7.19
N GLY A 58 5.20 14.16 -8.26
CA GLY A 58 6.65 13.99 -8.24
C GLY A 58 7.16 13.47 -9.58
N LYS A 59 8.45 13.60 -9.84
CA LYS A 59 9.05 13.17 -11.12
C LYS A 59 9.19 11.65 -11.21
N TYR A 60 9.41 11.13 -12.42
CA TYR A 60 9.68 9.70 -12.62
C TYR A 60 10.92 9.29 -11.81
N GLY A 61 10.84 8.17 -11.09
CA GLY A 61 11.93 7.68 -10.24
C GLY A 61 12.00 8.27 -8.82
N GLU A 62 11.18 9.26 -8.45
CA GLU A 62 11.21 9.87 -7.10
C GLU A 62 10.57 9.04 -5.97
N GLY A 63 10.27 7.77 -6.23
CA GLY A 63 9.77 6.85 -5.19
C GLY A 63 8.27 6.97 -4.88
N LYS A 64 7.44 7.56 -5.74
CA LYS A 64 5.98 7.65 -5.50
C LYS A 64 5.32 6.28 -5.27
N THR A 65 5.65 5.30 -6.11
CA THR A 65 5.15 3.92 -5.97
C THR A 65 5.63 3.29 -4.66
N HIS A 66 6.86 3.58 -4.26
CA HIS A 66 7.42 3.11 -3.00
C HIS A 66 6.72 3.73 -1.78
N LEU A 67 6.41 5.04 -1.84
CA LEU A 67 5.62 5.72 -0.82
C LEU A 67 4.21 5.11 -0.72
N LEU A 68 3.51 4.90 -1.85
CA LEU A 68 2.18 4.27 -1.84
C LEU A 68 2.22 2.85 -1.26
N ASN A 69 3.25 2.06 -1.54
CA ASN A 69 3.44 0.74 -0.92
C ASN A 69 3.66 0.84 0.59
N THR A 70 4.36 1.87 1.06
CA THR A 70 4.58 2.11 2.49
C THR A 70 3.26 2.47 3.17
N VAL A 71 2.49 3.39 2.60
CA VAL A 71 1.16 3.78 3.08
C VAL A 71 0.22 2.58 3.10
N PHE A 72 0.22 1.75 2.05
CA PHE A 72 -0.54 0.50 2.00
C PHE A 72 -0.22 -0.40 3.20
N ASN A 73 1.07 -0.61 3.48
CA ASN A 73 1.49 -1.47 4.60
C ASN A 73 1.10 -0.90 5.96
N VAL A 74 1.17 0.43 6.13
CA VAL A 74 0.78 1.09 7.38
C VAL A 74 -0.73 0.96 7.60
N ALA A 75 -1.55 1.31 6.60
CA ALA A 75 -3.00 1.20 6.68
C ALA A 75 -3.46 -0.26 6.90
N HIS A 76 -2.84 -1.23 6.21
CA HIS A 76 -3.14 -2.65 6.39
C HIS A 76 -2.79 -3.15 7.80
N LYS A 77 -1.66 -2.71 8.38
CA LYS A 77 -1.29 -2.99 9.78
C LYS A 77 -2.24 -2.36 10.78
N ASN A 78 -2.82 -1.21 10.47
CA ASN A 78 -3.81 -0.51 11.30
C ASN A 78 -5.23 -1.10 11.13
N ASN A 79 -5.35 -2.34 10.65
CA ASN A 79 -6.61 -3.06 10.50
C ASN A 79 -7.63 -2.34 9.60
N MET A 80 -7.14 -1.53 8.65
CA MET A 80 -7.99 -0.86 7.65
C MET A 80 -8.20 -1.76 6.43
N VAL A 81 -9.30 -1.49 5.70
CA VAL A 81 -9.53 -2.06 4.37
C VAL A 81 -8.78 -1.21 3.35
N VAL A 82 -7.89 -1.82 2.56
CA VAL A 82 -7.02 -1.08 1.64
C VAL A 82 -7.14 -1.63 0.22
N SER A 83 -7.34 -0.76 -0.77
CA SER A 83 -7.29 -1.15 -2.18
C SER A 83 -6.22 -0.34 -2.90
N MET A 84 -5.40 -1.01 -3.72
CA MET A 84 -4.35 -0.38 -4.50
C MET A 84 -4.59 -0.67 -5.98
N LEU A 85 -4.80 0.38 -6.77
CA LEU A 85 -5.16 0.28 -8.18
C LEU A 85 -4.29 1.21 -9.02
N SER A 86 -3.76 0.68 -10.12
CA SER A 86 -3.10 1.48 -11.15
C SER A 86 -4.10 1.87 -12.22
N LEU A 87 -4.24 3.18 -12.44
CA LEU A 87 -5.00 3.71 -13.58
C LEU A 87 -4.12 3.58 -14.84
N SER A 88 -4.69 3.00 -15.90
CA SER A 88 -3.99 2.73 -17.15
C SER A 88 -4.98 2.73 -18.32
N LYS A 89 -4.52 2.44 -19.54
CA LYS A 89 -5.42 2.27 -20.69
C LYS A 89 -6.44 1.14 -20.49
N GLU A 90 -6.10 0.14 -19.67
CA GLU A 90 -6.98 -0.99 -19.34
C GLU A 90 -7.93 -0.69 -18.17
N THR A 91 -7.56 0.26 -17.29
CA THR A 91 -8.43 0.81 -16.25
C THR A 91 -8.45 2.34 -16.33
N PRO A 92 -9.16 2.88 -17.32
CA PRO A 92 -9.22 4.32 -17.49
C PRO A 92 -10.28 4.89 -16.54
N LEU A 93 -10.00 6.06 -15.97
CA LEU A 93 -10.81 6.64 -14.88
C LEU A 93 -12.23 7.04 -15.34
N ASP A 94 -12.41 7.32 -16.63
CA ASP A 94 -13.70 7.62 -17.26
C ASP A 94 -14.62 6.40 -17.32
N LYS A 95 -14.08 5.18 -17.24
CA LYS A 95 -14.84 3.93 -17.23
C LYS A 95 -14.93 3.36 -15.82
N LEU A 96 -15.73 4.01 -14.98
CA LEU A 96 -15.88 3.64 -13.58
C LEU A 96 -16.25 2.17 -13.37
N TYR A 97 -17.03 1.55 -14.25
CA TYR A 97 -17.37 0.13 -14.12
C TYR A 97 -16.13 -0.81 -14.16
N LEU A 98 -15.10 -0.47 -14.95
CA LEU A 98 -13.82 -1.21 -14.97
C LEU A 98 -13.01 -0.91 -13.71
N VAL A 99 -13.01 0.35 -13.27
CA VAL A 99 -12.30 0.79 -12.06
C VAL A 99 -12.89 0.10 -10.83
N TYR A 100 -14.22 0.09 -10.67
CA TYR A 100 -14.89 -0.56 -9.54
C TYR A 100 -14.62 -2.06 -9.50
N GLN A 101 -14.70 -2.76 -10.64
CA GLN A 101 -14.38 -4.19 -10.68
C GLN A 101 -12.94 -4.45 -10.23
N LYS A 102 -11.97 -3.69 -10.76
CA LYS A 102 -10.57 -3.82 -10.34
C LYS A 102 -10.37 -3.41 -8.87
N LEU A 103 -11.05 -2.37 -8.40
CA LEU A 103 -10.95 -1.89 -7.01
C LEU A 103 -11.37 -3.00 -6.06
N VAL A 104 -12.56 -3.57 -6.25
CA VAL A 104 -13.09 -4.66 -5.42
C VAL A 104 -12.17 -5.90 -5.47
N SER A 105 -11.66 -6.25 -6.66
CA SER A 105 -10.76 -7.39 -6.81
C SER A 105 -9.39 -7.20 -6.14
N ASN A 106 -8.95 -5.95 -5.96
CA ASN A 106 -7.66 -5.59 -5.36
C ASN A 106 -7.82 -5.05 -3.92
N THR A 107 -8.99 -5.18 -3.32
CA THR A 107 -9.22 -4.79 -1.93
C THR A 107 -8.70 -5.86 -0.98
N TYR A 108 -7.82 -5.47 -0.06
CA TYR A 108 -7.35 -6.29 1.04
C TYR A 108 -8.20 -6.02 2.27
N LEU A 109 -8.83 -7.07 2.77
CA LEU A 109 -9.52 -7.04 4.05
C LEU A 109 -8.52 -7.04 5.22
N PRO A 110 -8.91 -6.53 6.39
CA PRO A 110 -8.04 -6.51 7.55
C PRO A 110 -7.58 -7.92 7.92
N ASN A 111 -6.29 -8.06 8.24
CA ASN A 111 -5.65 -9.34 8.56
C ASN A 111 -5.67 -10.40 7.45
N ARG A 112 -6.00 -10.02 6.19
CA ARG A 112 -5.93 -10.93 5.04
C ARG A 112 -4.71 -10.66 4.17
N LEU A 113 -4.08 -11.74 3.72
CA LEU A 113 -2.91 -11.71 2.84
C LEU A 113 -3.26 -11.75 1.35
N GLN A 114 -4.49 -12.17 1.02
CA GLN A 114 -4.98 -12.24 -0.35
C GLN A 114 -6.05 -11.17 -0.56
N PRO A 115 -6.06 -10.51 -1.73
CA PRO A 115 -7.09 -9.54 -2.05
C PRO A 115 -8.43 -10.23 -2.39
N GLY A 116 -9.50 -9.46 -2.31
CA GLY A 116 -10.85 -9.84 -2.66
C GLY A 116 -11.71 -10.28 -1.47
N PHE A 117 -12.97 -10.57 -1.80
CA PHE A 117 -14.02 -10.89 -0.82
C PHE A 117 -14.45 -12.35 -0.85
N ALA A 118 -13.82 -13.19 -1.68
CA ALA A 118 -14.21 -14.60 -1.87
C ALA A 118 -14.25 -15.38 -0.54
N GLN A 119 -13.32 -15.06 0.38
CA GLN A 119 -13.26 -15.70 1.69
C GLN A 119 -14.46 -15.32 2.58
N GLU A 120 -14.94 -14.08 2.54
CA GLU A 120 -16.12 -13.68 3.31
C GLU A 120 -17.42 -14.19 2.64
N LEU A 121 -17.47 -14.27 1.32
CA LEU A 121 -18.59 -14.90 0.60
C LEU A 121 -18.74 -16.39 0.97
N SER A 122 -17.62 -17.11 1.13
CA SER A 122 -17.64 -18.51 1.56
C SER A 122 -18.17 -18.74 2.97
N ARG A 123 -18.26 -17.70 3.81
CA ARG A 123 -18.86 -17.78 5.15
C ARG A 123 -20.37 -17.57 5.15
N LEU A 124 -20.91 -16.98 4.08
CA LEU A 124 -22.34 -16.70 3.93
C LEU A 124 -23.10 -17.86 3.26
N THR A 125 -22.38 -18.81 2.68
CA THR A 125 -22.92 -20.01 2.01
C THR A 125 -22.72 -21.23 2.90
#